data_AF-A0A0G1AFQ1-F1
#
_entry.id   AF-A0A0G1AFQ1-F1
#
_cell.length_a   1.000
_cell.length_b   1.000
_cell.length_c   1.000
_cell.angle_alpha   90.00
_cell.angle_beta   90.00
_cell.angle_gamma   90.00
#
_symmetry.space_group_name_H-M   'P 1'
#
loop_
_entity.id
_entity.type
_entity.pdbx_description
1 polymer ?
#
loop_
_entity_poly.entity_id
_entity_poly.type
_entity_poly.pdbx_seq_one_letter_code
_entity_poly.pdbx_strand_id
1 'polypeptide(L)' 'MEQMGFKGDNLGDRLKSANQESFSNLTTAWEVHTIRNKIAHEGLAFELSQHEAKRVIALYEQIFHGYGYI' A
#
# COMPACT_ATOMS: atom_id res chain seq x y z
N MET A 1 0.37 -11.16 -1.97
CA MET A 1 0.97 -10.76 -3.26
C MET A 1 1.78 -11.86 -3.92
N GLU A 2 2.60 -12.64 -3.19
CA GLU A 2 3.26 -13.84 -3.78
C GLU A 2 2.25 -14.85 -4.33
N GLN A 3 1.16 -15.09 -3.60
CA GLN A 3 0.06 -15.95 -4.05
C GLN A 3 -0.67 -15.43 -5.31
N MET A 4 -0.47 -14.16 -5.67
CA MET A 4 -1.03 -13.54 -6.87
C MET A 4 -0.02 -13.50 -8.04
N GLY A 5 1.17 -14.09 -7.87
CA GLY A 5 2.19 -14.17 -8.92
C GLY A 5 3.09 -12.93 -9.07
N PHE A 6 2.94 -11.92 -8.21
CA PHE A 6 3.80 -10.73 -8.25
C PHE A 6 5.19 -11.04 -7.70
N LYS A 7 6.22 -10.81 -8.51
CA LYS A 7 7.63 -11.10 -8.18
C LYS A 7 8.25 -9.92 -7.45
N GLY A 8 9.07 -10.19 -6.42
CA GLY A 8 9.83 -9.18 -5.69
C GLY A 8 10.00 -9.50 -4.20
N ASP A 9 11.13 -9.10 -3.65
CA ASP A 9 11.53 -9.45 -2.27
C ASP A 9 10.75 -8.64 -1.22
N ASN A 10 10.31 -7.44 -1.56
CA ASN A 10 9.51 -6.57 -0.70
C ASN A 10 8.22 -6.11 -1.39
N LEU A 11 7.34 -5.47 -0.62
CA LEU A 11 6.06 -4.95 -1.11
C LEU A 11 6.23 -3.97 -2.30
N GLY A 12 7.23 -3.09 -2.24
CA GLY A 12 7.50 -2.12 -3.30
C GLY A 12 7.90 -2.79 -4.61
N ASP A 13 8.73 -3.82 -4.56
CA ASP A 13 9.14 -4.56 -5.77
C ASP A 13 8.00 -5.38 -6.36
N ARG A 14 7.15 -5.97 -5.51
CA ARG A 14 5.91 -6.63 -5.94
C ARG A 14 4.96 -5.65 -6.63
N LEU A 15 4.81 -4.43 -6.09
CA LEU A 15 4.02 -3.35 -6.71
C LEU A 15 4.60 -2.88 -8.05
N LYS A 16 5.94 -2.83 -8.20
CA LYS A 16 6.57 -2.51 -9.49
C LYS A 16 6.31 -3.58 -10.55
N SER A 17 6.24 -4.85 -10.14
CA SER A 17 5.98 -5.96 -11.05
C SER A 17 4.51 -6.07 -11.48
N ALA A 18 3.61 -5.41 -10.75
CA ALA A 18 2.18 -5.41 -11.04
C ALA A 18 1.82 -4.41 -12.15
N ASN A 19 0.80 -4.74 -12.94
CA ASN A 19 0.19 -3.80 -13.89
C ASN A 19 -1.25 -3.47 -13.45
N GLN A 20 -1.81 -2.35 -13.93
CA GLN A 20 -3.17 -1.93 -13.55
C GLN A 20 -4.25 -2.95 -13.94
N GLU A 21 -4.01 -3.77 -14.97
CA GLU A 21 -4.93 -4.82 -15.40
C GLU A 21 -5.01 -5.99 -14.41
N SER A 22 -3.91 -6.33 -13.74
CA SER A 22 -3.83 -7.39 -12.72
C SER A 22 -4.08 -6.88 -11.30
N PHE A 23 -3.94 -5.58 -11.06
CA PHE A 23 -4.20 -4.94 -9.78
C PHE A 23 -4.90 -3.59 -9.96
N SER A 24 -6.23 -3.62 -9.90
CA SER A 24 -7.06 -2.42 -10.09
C SER A 24 -6.79 -1.30 -9.08
N ASN A 25 -6.37 -1.64 -7.85
CA ASN A 25 -6.01 -0.67 -6.82
C ASN A 25 -4.50 -0.34 -6.78
N LEU A 26 -3.75 -0.59 -7.87
CA LEU A 26 -2.29 -0.42 -7.89
C LEU A 26 -1.84 1.00 -7.51
N THR A 27 -2.50 2.03 -8.04
CA THR A 27 -2.18 3.44 -7.70
C THR A 27 -2.37 3.72 -6.21
N THR A 28 -3.50 3.27 -5.65
CA THR A 28 -3.80 3.42 -4.22
C THR A 28 -2.80 2.65 -3.36
N ALA A 29 -2.40 1.45 -3.78
CA ALA A 29 -1.41 0.64 -3.08
C ALA A 29 -0.02 1.30 -3.07
N TRP A 30 0.36 1.97 -4.15
CA TRP A 30 1.59 2.78 -4.23
C TRP A 30 1.55 3.99 -3.30
N GLU A 31 0.39 4.64 -3.19
CA GLU A 31 0.20 5.78 -2.29
C GLU A 31 0.41 5.38 -0.83
N VAL A 32 -0.32 4.37 -0.35
CA VAL A 32 -0.21 3.93 1.04
C VAL A 32 1.18 3.36 1.34
N HIS A 33 1.82 2.69 0.38
CA HIS A 33 3.19 2.22 0.51
C HIS A 33 4.19 3.39 0.67
N THR A 34 4.01 4.46 -0.11
CA THR A 34 4.86 5.66 -0.02
C THR A 34 4.72 6.35 1.34
N ILE A 35 3.48 6.49 1.84
CA ILE A 35 3.23 7.07 3.16
C ILE A 35 3.87 6.21 4.25
N ARG A 36 3.73 4.88 4.18
CA ARG A 36 4.42 3.95 5.10
C ARG A 36 5.94 4.11 5.05
N ASN A 37 6.53 4.31 3.87
CA ASN A 37 7.97 4.52 3.74
C ASN A 37 8.42 5.85 4.34
N LYS A 38 7.63 6.93 4.17
CA LYS A 38 7.91 8.20 4.85
C LYS A 38 7.91 8.05 6.36
N ILE A 39 6.91 7.38 6.93
CA ILE A 39 6.87 7.07 8.37
C ILE A 39 8.12 6.31 8.81
N ALA A 40 8.55 5.31 8.05
CA ALA A 40 9.72 4.50 8.40
C ALA A 40 11.05 5.26 8.30
N HIS A 41 11.20 6.16 7.32
CA HIS A 41 12.44 6.92 7.10
C HIS A 41 12.52 8.17 7.98
N GLU A 42 11.42 8.88 8.16
CA GLU A 42 11.37 10.16 8.87
C GLU A 42 11.02 9.97 10.36
N GLY A 43 10.40 8.85 10.74
CA GLY A 43 10.09 8.50 12.12
C GLY A 43 9.24 9.58 12.80
N LEU A 44 9.73 10.08 13.94
CA LEU A 44 9.06 11.13 14.71
C LEU A 44 8.97 12.48 13.98
N ALA A 45 9.76 12.70 12.92
CA ALA A 45 9.69 13.94 12.14
C ALA A 45 8.51 13.95 11.15
N PHE A 46 7.88 12.80 10.89
CA PHE A 46 6.72 12.72 10.01
C PHE A 46 5.43 13.02 10.79
N GLU A 47 4.92 14.23 10.61
CA GLU A 47 3.65 14.67 11.18
C GLU A 47 2.47 14.07 10.39
N LEU A 48 1.87 13.01 10.93
CA LEU A 48 0.67 12.40 10.36
C LEU A 48 -0.57 12.87 11.11
N SER A 49 -1.40 13.69 10.46
CA SER A 49 -2.67 14.13 11.03
C SER A 49 -3.63 12.94 11.25
N GLN A 50 -4.52 13.07 12.24
CA GLN A 50 -5.57 12.07 12.49
C GLN A 50 -6.48 11.82 11.27
N HIS A 51 -6.77 12.88 10.51
CA HIS A 51 -7.54 12.75 9.26
C HIS A 51 -6.79 11.89 8.24
N GLU A 52 -5.49 12.16 8.05
CA GLU A 52 -4.67 11.43 7.10
C GLU A 52 -4.45 9.98 7.54
N ALA A 53 -4.27 9.73 8.83
CA ALA A 53 -4.20 8.38 9.38
C ALA A 53 -5.47 7.57 9.06
N LYS A 54 -6.66 8.15 9.31
CA LYS A 54 -7.94 7.49 9.00
C LYS A 54 -8.10 7.21 7.51
N ARG A 55 -7.71 8.16 6.66
CA ARG A 55 -7.74 8.01 5.20
C ARG A 55 -6.86 6.85 4.76
N VAL A 56 -5.61 6.80 5.22
CA VAL A 56 -4.66 5.73 4.87
C VAL A 56 -5.15 4.35 5.35
N ILE A 57 -5.74 4.27 6.54
CA ILE A 57 -6.36 3.03 7.05
C ILE A 57 -7.51 2.59 6.13
N ALA A 58 -8.41 3.49 5.74
CA ALA A 58 -9.52 3.16 4.84
C ALA A 58 -9.03 2.68 3.46
N LEU A 59 -7.93 3.24 2.95
CA LEU A 59 -7.31 2.77 1.70
C LEU A 59 -6.75 1.34 1.85
N TYR A 60 -6.09 1.03 2.97
CA TYR A 60 -5.67 -0.34 3.27
C TYR A 60 -6.86 -1.30 3.35
N GLU A 61 -7.93 -0.90 4.04
CA GLU A 61 -9.16 -1.69 4.17
C GLU A 61 -9.80 -1.97 2.81
N GLN A 62 -9.94 -0.96 1.95
CA GLN A 62 -10.46 -1.12 0.59
C GLN A 62 -9.63 -2.13 -0.22
N ILE A 63 -8.31 -2.06 -0.12
CA ILE A 63 -7.42 -3.01 -0.81
C ILE A 63 -7.65 -4.41 -0.25
N PHE A 64 -7.66 -4.60 1.07
CA PHE A 64 -7.77 -5.94 1.65
C PHE A 64 -9.15 -6.58 1.45
N HIS A 65 -10.24 -5.83 1.55
CA HIS A 65 -11.58 -6.30 1.17
C HIS A 65 -11.62 -6.72 -0.30
N GLY A 66 -11.01 -5.95 -1.20
CA GLY A 66 -10.98 -6.25 -2.64
C GLY A 66 -10.27 -7.57 -2.98
N TYR A 67 -9.43 -8.09 -2.07
CA TYR A 67 -8.74 -9.38 -2.22
C TYR A 67 -9.23 -10.46 -1.25
N GLY A 68 -10.28 -10.17 -0.45
CA GLY A 68 -10.86 -11.12 0.49
C GLY A 68 -9.94 -11.54 1.65
N TYR A 69 -9.00 -10.68 2.05
CA TYR A 69 -8.17 -10.93 3.24
C TYR A 69 -8.90 -10.61 4.54
N ILE A 70 -9.87 -9.71 4.48
CA ILE A 70 -10.84 -9.35 5.53
C ILE A 70 -12.23 -9.29 4.92
#